data_AF-A0A533WL09-F1
#
_entry.id   AF-A0A533WL09-F1
#
_cell.length_a   1.000
_cell.length_b   1.000
_cell.length_c   1.000
_cell.angle_alpha   90.00
_cell.angle_beta   90.00
_cell.angle_gamma   90.00
#
_symmetry.space_group_name_H-M   'P 1'
#
loop_
_entity.id
_entity.type
_entity.pdbx_description
1 polymer ?
#
loop_
_entity_poly.entity_id
_entity_poly.type
_entity_poly.pdbx_seq_one_letter_code
_entity_poly.pdbx_strand_id
1 'polypeptide(L)'
;MGWFHDKHPEALLTNLHTSSVALLNDASKTISSILDNTEEGFHEQHKKYKEEIMSRISHNHSAAVALMESWLSAEHKNFPALMLSSITTGWNLIIESANLKGYAVYRDTDAKQRVRSANRNKEKSAMTLNYTFRIDASEIQFWHGLRKVSEFGIRELMLPIGMRAPISQKLRKAFSLGSKKANDIVKQPEFVRVDDYYLLSSRLDGEKSLSIQLVPDPGKPDKGIIEITYDVTNLPSLCSHYTDSNTPHETIRPTINYKSKKNGRLLESTDLLQIEEIGRASDDSKIWFLGSAILEKLRILQNADIIASIGKLQLLKVNENDIFLDGAEMKVNFPILFELLTLMASSFAPIIKSLKEKTPVSGELILREELEKGQRKEYTVRLDDLRSQLPGSHYCGRSVLDTLQL
;
A
#
# COMPACT_ATOMS: atom_id res chain seq x y z
N MET A 1 -20.35 -42.12 103.57
CA MET A 1 -19.55 -42.55 102.39
C MET A 1 -20.44 -42.50 101.16
N GLY A 2 -19.93 -42.04 100.02
CA GLY A 2 -20.63 -42.01 98.72
C GLY A 2 -20.90 -40.56 98.27
N TRP A 3 -19.90 -39.90 97.68
CA TRP A 3 -19.76 -39.75 96.22
C TRP A 3 -20.74 -38.72 95.64
N PHE A 4 -20.32 -37.46 95.51
CA PHE A 4 -20.65 -36.52 94.42
C PHE A 4 -20.11 -35.11 94.74
N HIS A 5 -18.79 -35.00 94.92
CA HIS A 5 -18.09 -33.72 94.76
C HIS A 5 -16.76 -33.98 94.04
N ASP A 6 -16.46 -33.11 93.08
CA ASP A 6 -15.16 -32.90 92.41
C ASP A 6 -14.59 -33.93 91.45
N LYS A 7 -15.25 -34.18 90.29
CA LYS A 7 -14.55 -34.78 89.12
C LYS A 7 -14.84 -34.21 87.73
N HIS A 8 -15.67 -33.18 87.60
CA HIS A 8 -16.11 -32.72 86.28
C HIS A 8 -15.90 -31.23 85.91
N PRO A 9 -15.48 -30.27 86.76
CA PRO A 9 -15.34 -28.90 86.29
C PRO A 9 -14.14 -28.71 85.36
N GLU A 10 -12.96 -29.24 85.68
CA GLU A 10 -11.76 -29.06 84.84
C GLU A 10 -11.84 -29.80 83.51
N ALA A 11 -12.41 -31.01 83.48
CA ALA A 11 -12.62 -31.78 82.25
C ALA A 11 -13.71 -31.15 81.36
N LEU A 12 -14.77 -30.56 81.94
CA LEU A 12 -15.75 -29.80 81.17
C LEU A 12 -15.17 -28.48 80.67
N LEU A 13 -14.37 -27.77 81.48
CA LEU A 13 -13.74 -26.50 81.10
C LEU A 13 -12.67 -26.69 80.03
N THR A 14 -11.81 -27.72 80.15
CA THR A 14 -10.82 -28.07 79.12
C THR A 14 -11.51 -28.58 77.86
N ASN A 15 -12.51 -29.45 77.93
CA ASN A 15 -13.27 -29.87 76.74
C ASN A 15 -14.02 -28.72 76.07
N LEU A 16 -14.64 -27.82 76.84
CA LEU A 16 -15.25 -26.59 76.33
C LEU A 16 -14.22 -25.68 75.68
N HIS A 17 -13.02 -25.57 76.26
CA HIS A 17 -11.95 -24.73 75.73
C HIS A 17 -11.26 -25.35 74.49
N THR A 18 -11.04 -26.67 74.45
CA THR A 18 -10.53 -27.34 73.24
C THR A 18 -11.58 -27.41 72.16
N SER A 19 -12.86 -27.61 72.51
CA SER A 19 -13.96 -27.57 71.54
C SER A 19 -14.20 -26.17 71.02
N SER A 20 -14.09 -25.13 71.85
CA SER A 20 -14.22 -23.73 71.40
C SER A 20 -13.04 -23.30 70.54
N VAL A 21 -11.81 -23.68 70.90
CA VAL A 21 -10.61 -23.42 70.09
C VAL A 21 -10.65 -24.20 68.77
N ALA A 22 -11.13 -25.44 68.77
CA ALA A 22 -11.33 -26.21 67.53
C ALA A 22 -12.38 -25.56 66.62
N LEU A 23 -13.52 -25.14 67.17
CA LEU A 23 -14.56 -24.43 66.43
C LEU A 23 -14.07 -23.09 65.87
N LEU A 24 -13.28 -22.34 66.64
CA LEU A 24 -12.68 -21.07 66.18
C LEU A 24 -11.65 -21.29 65.08
N ASN A 25 -10.84 -22.35 65.18
CA ASN A 25 -9.87 -22.70 64.14
C ASN A 25 -10.56 -23.16 62.86
N ASP A 26 -11.64 -23.95 62.96
CA ASP A 26 -12.42 -24.38 61.81
C ASP A 26 -13.19 -23.21 61.17
N ALA A 27 -13.72 -22.29 61.98
CA ALA A 27 -14.31 -21.05 61.49
C ALA A 27 -13.27 -20.17 60.79
N SER A 28 -12.07 -20.03 61.36
CA SER A 28 -10.97 -19.29 60.74
C SER A 28 -10.55 -19.88 59.40
N LYS A 29 -10.39 -21.22 59.32
CA LYS A 29 -10.06 -21.90 58.06
C LYS A 29 -11.15 -21.73 57.01
N THR A 30 -12.41 -21.80 57.44
CA THR A 30 -13.56 -21.62 56.53
C THR A 30 -13.59 -20.19 55.99
N ILE A 31 -13.38 -19.17 56.84
CA ILE A 31 -13.30 -17.77 56.43
C ILE A 31 -12.13 -17.54 55.48
N SER A 32 -10.93 -18.06 55.80
CA SER A 32 -9.76 -17.98 54.92
C SER A 32 -10.04 -18.63 53.56
N SER A 33 -10.61 -19.83 53.54
CA SER A 33 -10.97 -20.49 52.28
C SER A 33 -12.04 -19.73 51.48
N ILE A 34 -13.02 -19.11 52.14
CA ILE A 34 -14.01 -18.26 51.47
C ILE A 34 -13.34 -17.02 50.88
N LEU A 35 -12.43 -16.39 51.62
CA LEU A 35 -11.68 -15.22 51.15
C LEU A 35 -10.79 -15.58 49.94
N ASP A 36 -10.03 -16.67 50.02
CA ASP A 36 -9.17 -17.15 48.94
C ASP A 36 -10.01 -17.49 47.68
N ASN A 37 -11.10 -18.23 47.83
CA ASN A 37 -12.01 -18.56 46.71
C ASN A 37 -12.67 -17.29 46.12
N THR A 38 -12.94 -16.29 46.94
CA THR A 38 -13.52 -15.02 46.50
C THR A 38 -12.47 -14.20 45.72
N GLU A 39 -11.23 -14.15 46.19
CA GLU A 39 -10.11 -13.49 45.50
C GLU A 39 -9.78 -14.17 44.16
N GLU A 40 -9.73 -15.50 44.11
CA GLU A 40 -9.60 -16.26 42.87
C GLU A 40 -10.75 -15.98 41.90
N GLY A 41 -12.00 -15.95 42.41
CA GLY A 41 -13.18 -15.61 41.61
C GLY A 41 -13.14 -14.19 41.04
N PHE A 42 -12.67 -13.20 41.82
CA PHE A 42 -12.44 -11.84 41.34
C PHE A 42 -11.33 -11.78 40.28
N HIS A 43 -10.22 -12.49 40.48
CA HIS A 43 -9.15 -12.56 39.49
C HIS A 43 -9.60 -13.22 38.18
N GLU A 44 -10.40 -14.28 38.25
CA GLU A 44 -10.95 -14.94 37.07
C GLU A 44 -11.94 -14.03 36.32
N GLN A 45 -12.84 -13.34 37.03
CA GLN A 45 -13.76 -12.37 36.43
C GLN A 45 -13.01 -11.19 35.82
N HIS A 46 -12.01 -10.65 36.51
CA HIS A 46 -11.19 -9.56 35.98
C HIS A 46 -10.41 -9.99 34.73
N LYS A 47 -9.88 -11.23 34.72
CA LYS A 47 -9.23 -11.80 33.54
C LYS A 47 -10.20 -11.94 32.37
N LYS A 48 -11.39 -12.50 32.59
CA LYS A 48 -12.44 -12.61 31.56
C LYS A 48 -12.85 -11.25 31.01
N TYR A 49 -13.02 -10.26 31.88
CA TYR A 49 -13.36 -8.89 31.48
C TYR A 49 -12.24 -8.24 30.66
N LYS A 50 -10.98 -8.45 31.04
CA LYS A 50 -9.82 -7.99 30.27
C LYS A 50 -9.76 -8.66 28.90
N GLU A 51 -9.98 -9.97 28.83
CA GLU A 51 -10.05 -10.71 27.57
C GLU A 51 -11.18 -10.21 26.66
N GLU A 52 -12.36 -9.93 27.23
CA GLU A 52 -13.49 -9.35 26.50
C GLU A 52 -13.17 -7.95 25.95
N ILE A 53 -12.58 -7.06 26.77
CA ILE A 53 -12.15 -5.73 26.32
C ILE A 53 -11.14 -5.85 25.18
N MET A 54 -10.13 -6.71 25.33
CA MET A 54 -9.10 -6.90 24.30
C MET A 54 -9.70 -7.45 23.00
N SER A 55 -10.65 -8.38 23.10
CA SER A 55 -11.39 -8.91 21.94
C SER A 55 -12.19 -7.81 21.23
N ARG A 56 -12.91 -6.97 21.98
CA ARG A 56 -13.65 -5.82 21.42
C ARG A 56 -12.71 -4.80 20.76
N ILE A 57 -11.56 -4.52 21.36
CA ILE A 57 -10.54 -3.62 20.79
C ILE A 57 -10.02 -4.18 19.46
N SER A 58 -9.65 -5.46 19.42
CA SER A 58 -9.17 -6.12 18.19
C SER A 58 -10.25 -6.11 17.11
N HIS A 59 -11.50 -6.44 17.46
CA HIS A 59 -12.64 -6.35 16.54
C HIS A 59 -12.84 -4.94 15.95
N ASN A 60 -12.77 -3.91 16.78
CA ASN A 60 -12.90 -2.52 16.34
C ASN A 60 -11.76 -2.10 15.40
N HIS A 61 -10.53 -2.55 15.67
CA HIS A 61 -9.40 -2.31 14.76
C HIS A 61 -9.62 -3.00 13.41
N SER A 62 -9.98 -4.28 13.40
CA SER A 62 -10.25 -5.02 12.15
C SER A 62 -11.40 -4.40 11.36
N ALA A 63 -12.48 -3.99 12.02
CA ALA A 63 -13.60 -3.32 11.38
C ALA A 63 -13.19 -1.96 10.77
N ALA A 64 -12.41 -1.16 11.49
CA ALA A 64 -11.90 0.11 10.98
C ALA A 64 -10.98 -0.07 9.77
N VAL A 65 -10.08 -1.07 9.80
CA VAL A 65 -9.23 -1.44 8.65
C VAL A 65 -10.07 -1.82 7.45
N ALA A 66 -11.04 -2.73 7.61
CA ALA A 66 -11.89 -3.19 6.51
C ALA A 66 -12.71 -2.04 5.87
N LEU A 67 -13.22 -1.12 6.69
CA LEU A 67 -13.91 0.08 6.20
C LEU A 67 -12.96 0.99 5.42
N MET A 68 -11.73 1.22 5.91
CA MET A 68 -10.73 2.03 5.20
C MET A 68 -10.28 1.37 3.89
N GLU A 69 -10.07 0.05 3.89
CA GLU A 69 -9.76 -0.73 2.69
C GLU A 69 -10.85 -0.57 1.63
N SER A 70 -12.12 -0.80 2.02
CA SER A 70 -13.26 -0.68 1.12
C SER A 70 -13.43 0.76 0.61
N TRP A 71 -13.18 1.75 1.45
CA TRP A 71 -13.40 3.14 1.11
C TRP A 71 -12.29 3.71 0.21
N LEU A 72 -11.02 3.40 0.48
CA LEU A 72 -9.87 3.85 -0.32
C LEU A 72 -9.74 3.11 -1.65
N SER A 73 -10.13 1.83 -1.71
CA SER A 73 -10.11 1.08 -2.98
C SER A 73 -11.07 1.66 -4.03
N ALA A 74 -12.15 2.30 -3.59
CA ALA A 74 -13.14 2.98 -4.44
C ALA A 74 -13.02 4.52 -4.42
N GLU A 75 -11.80 5.07 -4.29
CA GLU A 75 -11.57 6.52 -4.18
C GLU A 75 -12.28 7.36 -5.25
N HIS A 76 -12.33 6.89 -6.50
CA HIS A 76 -12.98 7.59 -7.62
C HIS A 76 -14.49 7.81 -7.43
N LYS A 77 -15.14 6.97 -6.61
CA LYS A 77 -16.55 7.11 -6.20
C LYS A 77 -16.68 7.89 -4.90
N ASN A 78 -15.72 7.70 -4.00
CA ASN A 78 -15.83 8.13 -2.62
C ASN A 78 -15.25 9.52 -2.34
N PHE A 79 -14.36 10.03 -3.19
CA PHE A 79 -13.69 11.32 -2.98
C PHE A 79 -14.32 12.41 -3.84
N PRO A 80 -14.40 13.65 -3.35
CA PRO A 80 -14.91 14.76 -4.15
C PRO A 80 -13.89 15.14 -5.24
N ALA A 81 -14.39 15.72 -6.35
CA ALA A 81 -13.58 16.09 -7.51
C ALA A 81 -12.33 16.94 -7.17
N LEU A 82 -12.45 17.82 -6.16
CA LEU A 82 -11.34 18.64 -5.68
C LEU A 82 -10.16 17.79 -5.17
N MET A 83 -10.44 16.67 -4.51
CA MET A 83 -9.40 15.77 -3.99
C MET A 83 -8.91 14.83 -5.08
N LEU A 84 -9.81 14.31 -5.93
CA LEU A 84 -9.44 13.50 -7.09
C LEU A 84 -8.43 14.20 -8.00
N SER A 85 -8.54 15.53 -8.16
CA SER A 85 -7.62 16.31 -8.99
C SER A 85 -6.17 16.37 -8.49
N SER A 86 -5.93 16.04 -7.21
CA SER A 86 -4.60 16.07 -6.60
C SER A 86 -4.05 14.70 -6.27
N ILE A 87 -4.80 13.64 -6.59
CA ILE A 87 -4.37 12.26 -6.43
C ILE A 87 -3.38 11.90 -7.53
N THR A 88 -2.25 11.36 -7.13
CA THR A 88 -1.28 10.70 -8.01
C THR A 88 -1.14 9.26 -7.57
N THR A 89 -1.27 8.34 -8.51
CA THR A 89 -1.16 6.90 -8.26
C THR A 89 0.04 6.34 -9.00
N GLY A 90 0.80 5.48 -8.33
CA GLY A 90 1.92 4.74 -8.87
C GLY A 90 1.67 3.25 -8.72
N TRP A 91 2.20 2.47 -9.65
CA TRP A 91 2.15 1.02 -9.63
C TRP A 91 3.55 0.46 -9.64
N ASN A 92 3.81 -0.49 -8.76
CA ASN A 92 5.11 -1.10 -8.63
C ASN A 92 4.95 -2.63 -8.54
N LEU A 93 5.44 -3.30 -9.56
CA LEU A 93 5.45 -4.75 -9.69
C LEU A 93 6.87 -5.24 -9.41
N ILE A 94 7.05 -6.14 -8.45
CA ILE A 94 8.37 -6.67 -8.09
C ILE A 94 8.27 -8.18 -7.85
N ILE A 95 9.25 -8.96 -8.29
CA ILE A 95 9.34 -10.39 -7.92
C ILE A 95 9.55 -10.53 -6.40
N GLU A 96 8.75 -11.36 -5.73
CA GLU A 96 8.93 -11.64 -4.31
C GLU A 96 10.25 -12.39 -4.06
N SER A 97 11.19 -11.73 -3.36
CA SER A 97 12.52 -12.29 -3.06
C SER A 97 12.47 -13.57 -2.22
N ALA A 98 11.42 -13.74 -1.40
CA ALA A 98 11.26 -14.89 -0.52
C ALA A 98 10.84 -16.17 -1.25
N ASN A 99 10.10 -16.06 -2.37
CA ASN A 99 9.48 -17.21 -3.02
C ASN A 99 9.85 -17.36 -4.50
N LEU A 100 10.37 -16.33 -5.19
CA LEU A 100 10.71 -16.32 -6.64
C LEU A 100 9.66 -16.97 -7.56
N LYS A 101 8.40 -17.05 -7.12
CA LYS A 101 7.33 -17.80 -7.80
C LYS A 101 6.36 -16.87 -8.54
N GLY A 102 6.26 -15.63 -8.11
CA GLY A 102 5.34 -14.65 -8.67
C GLY A 102 5.73 -13.23 -8.29
N TYR A 103 4.84 -12.31 -8.62
CA TYR A 103 5.01 -10.89 -8.36
C TYR A 103 4.23 -10.45 -7.12
N ALA A 104 4.78 -9.49 -6.39
CA ALA A 104 4.00 -8.62 -5.51
C ALA A 104 3.69 -7.33 -6.28
N VAL A 105 2.42 -6.94 -6.26
CA VAL A 105 1.93 -5.69 -6.86
C VAL A 105 1.67 -4.71 -5.73
N TYR A 106 2.24 -3.51 -5.84
CA TYR A 106 1.98 -2.40 -4.95
C TYR A 106 1.36 -1.26 -5.73
N ARG A 107 0.30 -0.68 -5.17
CA ARG A 107 -0.30 0.55 -5.64
C ARG A 107 -0.07 1.62 -4.59
N ASP A 108 0.78 2.58 -4.92
CA ASP A 108 1.08 3.73 -4.07
C ASP A 108 0.21 4.90 -4.50
N THR A 109 -0.51 5.50 -3.55
CA THR A 109 -1.31 6.69 -3.82
C THR A 109 -0.88 7.82 -2.90
N ASP A 110 -0.61 8.96 -3.51
CA ASP A 110 -0.35 10.23 -2.83
C ASP A 110 -1.45 11.22 -3.18
N ALA A 111 -2.06 11.82 -2.17
CA ALA A 111 -3.05 12.89 -2.33
C ALA A 111 -2.62 14.11 -1.53
N LYS A 112 -2.63 15.29 -2.17
CA LYS A 112 -2.31 16.56 -1.51
C LYS A 112 -3.55 17.41 -1.40
N GLN A 113 -3.90 17.81 -0.19
CA GLN A 113 -5.06 18.68 0.02
C GLN A 113 -4.64 19.99 0.68
N ARG A 114 -5.09 21.09 0.08
CA ARG A 114 -4.94 22.43 0.69
C ARG A 114 -6.03 22.60 1.74
N VAL A 115 -5.66 22.61 3.01
CA VAL A 115 -6.60 22.93 4.09
C VAL A 115 -6.70 24.45 4.21
N ARG A 116 -7.92 24.99 4.20
CA ARG A 116 -8.13 26.40 4.56
C ARG A 116 -8.04 26.50 6.08
N SER A 117 -6.95 27.09 6.57
CA SER A 117 -6.86 27.49 7.98
C SER A 117 -8.05 28.38 8.32
N ALA A 118 -8.74 28.07 9.44
CA ALA A 118 -9.77 28.93 10.01
C ALA A 118 -9.24 30.34 10.37
N ASN A 119 -7.93 30.45 10.55
CA ASN A 119 -7.23 31.69 10.79
C ASN A 119 -6.63 32.23 9.48
N ARG A 120 -7.13 33.39 9.02
CA ARG A 120 -6.72 34.04 7.75
C ARG A 120 -5.22 34.40 7.65
N ASN A 121 -4.49 34.36 8.77
CA ASN A 121 -3.09 34.79 8.89
C ASN A 121 -2.06 33.66 9.04
N LYS A 122 -2.45 32.37 8.99
CA LYS A 122 -1.49 31.26 8.93
C LYS A 122 -1.44 30.68 7.53
N GLU A 123 -0.22 30.41 7.05
CA GLU A 123 0.04 29.75 5.77
C GLU A 123 -0.89 28.54 5.57
N LYS A 124 -1.34 28.33 4.35
CA LYS A 124 -2.13 27.15 3.96
C LYS A 124 -1.26 25.92 4.21
N SER A 125 -1.44 25.24 5.34
CA SER A 125 -0.84 23.94 5.57
C SER A 125 -1.47 22.96 4.57
N ALA A 126 -0.65 22.44 3.66
CA ALA A 126 -1.05 21.34 2.81
C ALA A 126 -0.93 20.06 3.64
N MET A 127 -2.02 19.33 3.76
CA MET A 127 -2.03 18.03 4.41
C MET A 127 -1.84 16.97 3.32
N THR A 128 -1.00 15.97 3.58
CA THR A 128 -0.74 14.88 2.64
C THR A 128 -1.42 13.62 3.14
N LEU A 129 -2.02 12.85 2.22
CA LEU A 129 -2.57 11.53 2.48
C LEU A 129 -1.82 10.56 1.58
N ASN A 130 -1.16 9.58 2.19
CA ASN A 130 -0.36 8.60 1.48
C ASN A 130 -0.84 7.21 1.87
N TYR A 131 -1.13 6.35 0.89
CA TYR A 131 -1.57 5.00 1.20
C TYR A 131 -1.10 4.00 0.15
N THR A 132 -0.81 2.78 0.58
CA THR A 132 -0.29 1.72 -0.27
C THR A 132 -1.14 0.46 -0.15
N PHE A 133 -1.65 -0.02 -1.27
CA PHE A 133 -2.26 -1.34 -1.37
C PHE A 133 -1.24 -2.36 -1.87
N ARG A 134 -1.18 -3.50 -1.19
CA ARG A 134 -0.54 -4.71 -1.69
C ARG A 134 -1.60 -5.60 -2.31
N ILE A 135 -1.35 -6.04 -3.53
CA ILE A 135 -2.23 -6.94 -4.27
C ILE A 135 -1.49 -8.26 -4.48
N ASP A 136 -2.15 -9.36 -4.14
CA ASP A 136 -1.64 -10.69 -4.42
C ASP A 136 -1.79 -10.99 -5.91
N ALA A 137 -0.66 -11.01 -6.64
CA ALA A 137 -0.68 -11.24 -8.07
C ALA A 137 -1.02 -12.68 -8.44
N SER A 138 -1.04 -13.62 -7.48
CA SER A 138 -1.45 -15.01 -7.73
C SER A 138 -2.90 -15.10 -8.21
N GLU A 139 -3.76 -14.16 -7.82
CA GLU A 139 -5.15 -14.12 -8.28
C GLU A 139 -5.31 -13.53 -9.69
N ILE A 140 -4.23 -13.00 -10.28
CA ILE A 140 -4.27 -12.35 -11.58
C ILE A 140 -3.62 -13.26 -12.62
N GLN A 141 -4.42 -13.83 -13.53
CA GLN A 141 -3.99 -14.87 -14.47
C GLN A 141 -2.67 -14.54 -15.20
N PHE A 142 -2.52 -13.30 -15.69
CA PHE A 142 -1.28 -12.90 -16.34
C PHE A 142 -0.14 -12.59 -15.35
N TRP A 143 -0.37 -12.22 -14.10
CA TRP A 143 0.73 -11.89 -13.16
C TRP A 143 1.03 -13.01 -12.14
N HIS A 144 0.32 -14.14 -12.21
CA HIS A 144 0.49 -15.29 -11.30
C HIS A 144 1.91 -15.90 -11.32
N GLY A 145 2.62 -15.84 -12.44
CA GLY A 145 3.96 -16.40 -12.59
C GLY A 145 4.95 -15.40 -13.19
N LEU A 146 6.25 -15.71 -13.06
CA LEU A 146 7.32 -14.93 -13.67
C LEU A 146 7.14 -14.82 -15.18
N ARG A 147 7.37 -13.62 -15.72
CA ARG A 147 7.18 -13.35 -17.16
C ARG A 147 8.48 -13.12 -17.88
N LYS A 148 8.65 -13.87 -18.97
CA LYS A 148 9.70 -13.62 -19.95
C LYS A 148 9.29 -12.53 -20.94
N VAL A 149 10.28 -11.83 -21.50
CA VAL A 149 10.06 -10.82 -22.56
C VAL A 149 9.30 -11.41 -23.74
N SER A 150 9.59 -12.65 -24.13
CA SER A 150 8.90 -13.33 -25.24
C SER A 150 7.40 -13.55 -25.00
N GLU A 151 6.94 -13.61 -23.75
CA GLU A 151 5.51 -13.75 -23.39
C GLU A 151 4.72 -12.47 -23.65
N PHE A 152 5.39 -11.33 -23.84
CA PHE A 152 4.77 -10.07 -24.29
C PHE A 152 4.58 -10.01 -25.82
N GLY A 153 4.84 -11.11 -26.53
CA GLY A 153 4.60 -11.23 -27.97
C GLY A 153 5.74 -10.72 -28.85
N ILE A 154 6.90 -10.42 -28.27
CA ILE A 154 8.07 -9.90 -28.99
C ILE A 154 9.05 -11.04 -29.22
N ARG A 155 9.55 -11.15 -30.45
CA ARG A 155 10.57 -12.14 -30.81
C ARG A 155 11.81 -11.44 -31.32
N GLU A 156 12.96 -12.00 -30.95
CA GLU A 156 14.28 -11.56 -31.37
C GLU A 156 14.53 -10.10 -30.99
N LEU A 157 14.16 -9.74 -29.75
CA LEU A 157 14.47 -8.42 -29.21
C LEU A 157 15.95 -8.37 -28.83
N MET A 158 16.67 -7.42 -29.41
CA MET A 158 18.08 -7.16 -29.12
C MET A 158 18.19 -5.85 -28.36
N LEU A 159 18.74 -5.90 -27.14
CA LEU A 159 18.98 -4.70 -26.33
C LEU A 159 20.47 -4.42 -26.20
N PRO A 160 20.88 -3.14 -26.25
CA PRO A 160 22.28 -2.78 -26.12
C PRO A 160 22.79 -3.01 -24.70
N ILE A 161 24.04 -3.45 -24.59
CA ILE A 161 24.74 -3.62 -23.30
C ILE A 161 26.08 -2.86 -23.24
N GLY A 162 26.40 -2.09 -24.28
CA GLY A 162 27.57 -1.22 -24.35
C GLY A 162 28.35 -1.33 -25.65
N MET A 163 29.63 -0.95 -25.59
CA MET A 163 30.55 -0.97 -26.73
C MET A 163 31.67 -2.00 -26.48
N ARG A 164 31.90 -2.88 -27.46
CA ARG A 164 32.90 -3.95 -27.37
C ARG A 164 33.88 -3.93 -28.53
N ALA A 165 35.13 -4.29 -28.25
CA ALA A 165 36.14 -4.46 -29.29
C ALA A 165 35.80 -5.68 -30.18
N PRO A 166 35.96 -5.58 -31.52
CA PRO A 166 35.65 -6.66 -32.46
C PRO A 166 36.37 -7.98 -32.12
N ILE A 167 35.72 -9.12 -32.36
CA ILE A 167 36.27 -10.47 -32.09
C ILE A 167 37.54 -10.71 -32.91
N SER A 168 37.58 -10.23 -34.16
CA SER A 168 38.75 -10.30 -35.03
C SER A 168 40.00 -9.64 -34.43
N GLN A 169 39.82 -8.64 -33.55
CA GLN A 169 40.92 -7.98 -32.86
C GLN A 169 41.34 -8.69 -31.57
N LYS A 170 40.42 -9.37 -30.86
CA LYS A 170 40.81 -10.27 -29.74
C LYS A 170 41.71 -11.39 -30.24
N LEU A 171 41.38 -11.96 -31.41
CA LEU A 171 42.22 -12.94 -32.09
C LEU A 171 43.53 -12.32 -32.55
N ARG A 172 43.54 -11.14 -33.21
CA ARG A 172 44.80 -10.47 -33.57
C ARG A 172 45.70 -10.20 -32.38
N LYS A 173 45.19 -9.76 -31.21
CA LYS A 173 46.01 -9.57 -30.00
C LYS A 173 46.56 -10.89 -29.44
N ALA A 174 45.81 -11.99 -29.54
CA ALA A 174 46.27 -13.31 -29.12
C ALA A 174 47.37 -13.86 -30.05
N PHE A 175 47.36 -13.47 -31.33
CA PHE A 175 48.33 -13.93 -32.35
C PHE A 175 49.41 -12.89 -32.71
N SER A 176 49.33 -11.64 -32.23
CA SER A 176 50.33 -10.61 -32.52
C SER A 176 51.50 -10.68 -31.54
N LEU A 177 52.48 -11.52 -31.85
CA LEU A 177 53.84 -11.39 -31.33
C LEU A 177 54.53 -10.22 -32.06
N GLY A 178 54.49 -9.03 -31.46
CA GLY A 178 55.33 -7.90 -31.86
C GLY A 178 54.73 -6.93 -32.88
N SER A 179 53.99 -5.93 -32.40
CA SER A 179 53.92 -4.57 -32.97
C SER A 179 52.94 -3.74 -32.15
N LYS A 180 53.48 -2.87 -31.27
CA LYS A 180 52.69 -1.87 -30.54
C LYS A 180 52.47 -0.64 -31.44
N LYS A 181 51.65 -0.76 -32.48
CA LYS A 181 50.97 0.42 -33.03
C LYS A 181 49.58 0.50 -32.42
N ALA A 182 49.37 1.52 -31.60
CA ALA A 182 48.07 1.90 -31.08
C ALA A 182 47.22 2.41 -32.24
N ASN A 183 46.62 1.50 -33.00
CA ASN A 183 45.52 1.85 -33.88
C ASN A 183 44.32 2.16 -32.99
N ASP A 184 43.66 3.29 -33.23
CA ASP A 184 42.39 3.64 -32.60
C ASP A 184 41.43 2.46 -32.71
N ILE A 185 41.06 1.92 -31.54
CA ILE A 185 40.22 0.74 -31.44
C ILE A 185 38.79 1.20 -31.73
N VAL A 186 38.33 1.00 -32.95
CA VAL A 186 36.90 1.17 -33.30
C VAL A 186 36.10 0.11 -32.56
N LYS A 187 35.50 0.50 -31.44
CA LYS A 187 34.56 -0.35 -30.70
C LYS A 187 33.27 -0.45 -31.49
N GLN A 188 32.63 -1.62 -31.46
CA GLN A 188 31.33 -1.84 -32.08
C GLN A 188 30.25 -1.97 -30.99
N PRO A 189 29.00 -1.59 -31.28
CA PRO A 189 27.85 -1.87 -30.43
C PRO A 189 27.77 -3.35 -30.05
N GLU A 190 27.57 -3.62 -28.76
CA GLU A 190 27.29 -4.96 -28.24
C GLU A 190 25.83 -5.04 -27.84
N PHE A 191 25.12 -6.01 -28.39
CA PHE A 191 23.72 -6.29 -28.11
C PHE A 191 23.55 -7.69 -27.52
N VAL A 192 22.52 -7.85 -26.70
CA VAL A 192 22.11 -9.15 -26.18
C VAL A 192 20.66 -9.44 -26.56
N ARG A 193 20.40 -10.71 -26.87
CA ARG A 193 19.06 -11.21 -27.13
C ARG A 193 18.32 -11.41 -25.81
N VAL A 194 17.18 -10.76 -25.64
CA VAL A 194 16.46 -10.70 -24.35
C VAL A 194 15.16 -11.51 -24.30
N ASP A 195 14.86 -12.34 -25.30
CA ASP A 195 13.61 -13.13 -25.35
C ASP A 195 13.37 -14.00 -24.09
N ASP A 196 14.46 -14.54 -23.54
CA ASP A 196 14.45 -15.39 -22.35
C ASP A 196 14.70 -14.63 -21.03
N TYR A 197 14.86 -13.30 -21.10
CA TYR A 197 15.02 -12.48 -19.91
C TYR A 197 13.68 -12.37 -19.20
N TYR A 198 13.73 -12.34 -17.87
CA TYR A 198 12.58 -12.13 -17.01
C TYR A 198 12.39 -10.66 -16.70
N LEU A 199 11.14 -10.22 -16.61
CA LEU A 199 10.77 -8.95 -16.02
C LEU A 199 10.97 -9.04 -14.51
N LEU A 200 12.01 -8.38 -13.99
CA LEU A 200 12.34 -8.34 -12.56
C LEU A 200 11.41 -7.40 -11.81
N SER A 201 11.24 -6.20 -12.36
CA SER A 201 10.36 -5.18 -11.79
C SER A 201 9.80 -4.28 -12.88
N SER A 202 8.66 -3.68 -12.59
CA SER A 202 8.03 -2.69 -13.44
C SER A 202 7.37 -1.63 -12.57
N ARG A 203 7.68 -0.37 -12.83
CA ARG A 203 7.17 0.79 -12.10
C ARG A 203 6.51 1.77 -13.05
N LEU A 204 5.24 2.04 -12.84
CA LEU A 204 4.45 3.04 -13.56
C LEU A 204 4.14 4.19 -12.60
N ASP A 205 4.80 5.33 -12.78
CA ASP A 205 4.57 6.53 -11.96
C ASP A 205 3.53 7.43 -12.63
N GLY A 206 2.28 7.34 -12.18
CA GLY A 206 1.13 7.99 -12.82
C GLY A 206 0.97 7.55 -14.28
N GLU A 207 0.48 8.45 -15.11
CA GLU A 207 0.40 8.26 -16.57
C GLU A 207 1.61 8.90 -17.30
N LYS A 208 2.77 9.01 -16.61
CA LYS A 208 3.93 9.76 -17.14
C LYS A 208 5.09 8.88 -17.54
N SER A 209 5.56 8.02 -16.64
CA SER A 209 6.77 7.24 -16.89
C SER A 209 6.60 5.78 -16.50
N LEU A 210 7.07 4.90 -17.39
CA LEU A 210 7.17 3.46 -17.15
C LEU A 210 8.65 3.08 -17.09
N SER A 211 9.10 2.54 -15.97
CA SER A 211 10.42 1.98 -15.80
C SER A 211 10.34 0.47 -15.64
N ILE A 212 11.16 -0.28 -16.37
CA ILE A 212 11.22 -1.73 -16.30
C ILE A 212 12.65 -2.19 -16.04
N GLN A 213 12.78 -3.31 -15.34
CA GLN A 213 14.06 -3.98 -15.15
C GLN A 213 13.98 -5.41 -15.66
N LEU A 214 14.92 -5.79 -16.51
CA LEU A 214 15.03 -7.11 -17.10
C LEU A 214 16.30 -7.81 -16.62
N VAL A 215 16.20 -9.09 -16.32
CA VAL A 215 17.34 -9.93 -15.90
C VAL A 215 17.31 -11.29 -16.57
N PRO A 216 18.48 -11.89 -16.85
CA PRO A 216 18.54 -13.24 -17.41
C PRO A 216 18.13 -14.33 -16.40
N ASP A 217 18.39 -14.11 -15.11
CA ASP A 217 18.09 -15.05 -14.02
C ASP A 217 17.58 -14.26 -12.80
N PRO A 218 16.30 -14.42 -12.40
CA PRO A 218 15.73 -13.70 -11.26
C PRO A 218 16.36 -14.10 -9.92
N GLY A 219 16.97 -15.29 -9.82
CA GLY A 219 17.69 -15.72 -8.62
C GLY A 219 19.07 -15.08 -8.47
N LYS A 220 19.58 -14.41 -9.51
CA LYS A 220 20.89 -13.73 -9.53
C LYS A 220 20.77 -12.36 -10.19
N PRO A 221 19.99 -11.42 -9.60
CA PRO A 221 19.68 -10.15 -10.23
C PRO A 221 20.92 -9.31 -10.52
N ASP A 222 22.01 -9.48 -9.77
CA ASP A 222 23.27 -8.75 -9.95
C ASP A 222 24.01 -9.00 -11.30
N LYS A 223 23.57 -9.98 -12.08
CA LYS A 223 24.24 -10.41 -13.32
C LYS A 223 23.52 -9.89 -14.56
N GLY A 224 23.76 -8.62 -14.91
CA GLY A 224 23.33 -8.06 -16.18
C GLY A 224 21.88 -7.60 -16.16
N ILE A 225 21.61 -6.57 -15.38
CA ILE A 225 20.32 -5.87 -15.32
C ILE A 225 20.26 -4.88 -16.48
N ILE A 226 19.19 -4.95 -17.25
CA ILE A 226 18.85 -3.91 -18.23
C ILE A 226 17.67 -3.13 -17.67
N GLU A 227 17.84 -1.82 -17.50
CA GLU A 227 16.82 -0.92 -17.00
C GLU A 227 16.39 0.00 -18.14
N ILE A 228 15.09 0.02 -18.44
CA ILE A 228 14.53 0.82 -19.53
C ILE A 228 13.48 1.75 -18.95
N THR A 229 13.58 3.03 -19.26
CA THR A 229 12.59 4.04 -18.87
C THR A 229 11.94 4.64 -20.11
N TYR A 230 10.62 4.56 -20.16
CA TYR A 230 9.76 5.09 -21.21
C TYR A 230 8.99 6.30 -20.70
N ASP A 231 8.81 7.29 -21.57
CA ASP A 231 7.73 8.27 -21.42
C ASP A 231 6.44 7.67 -21.98
N VAL A 232 5.42 7.55 -21.14
CA VAL A 232 4.15 6.91 -21.48
C VAL A 232 3.42 7.66 -22.59
N THR A 233 3.60 8.98 -22.69
CA THR A 233 2.97 9.80 -23.73
C THR A 233 3.52 9.53 -25.12
N ASN A 234 4.73 8.98 -25.22
CA ASN A 234 5.41 8.64 -26.46
C ASN A 234 5.24 7.15 -26.85
N LEU A 235 4.59 6.35 -26.00
CA LEU A 235 4.36 4.94 -26.30
C LEU A 235 3.26 4.76 -27.36
N PRO A 236 3.50 3.97 -28.43
CA PRO A 236 2.48 3.73 -29.44
C PRO A 236 1.31 2.94 -28.84
N SER A 237 0.09 3.31 -29.24
CA SER A 237 -1.10 2.53 -28.90
C SER A 237 -1.09 1.22 -29.68
N LEU A 238 -1.24 0.09 -28.99
CA LEU A 238 -1.34 -1.23 -29.64
C LEU A 238 -2.62 -1.36 -30.49
N CYS A 239 -3.62 -0.49 -30.26
CA CYS A 239 -4.87 -0.46 -31.02
C CYS A 239 -4.84 0.44 -32.26
N SER A 240 -3.81 1.28 -32.45
CA SER A 240 -3.63 1.94 -33.75
C SER A 240 -2.94 0.95 -34.66
N HIS A 241 -3.69 0.35 -35.58
CA HIS A 241 -3.12 -0.16 -36.82
C HIS A 241 -2.12 0.87 -37.33
N TYR A 242 -0.91 0.43 -37.70
CA TYR A 242 0.12 1.23 -38.34
C TYR A 242 -0.52 2.08 -39.45
N THR A 243 -0.96 3.29 -39.11
CA THR A 243 -1.23 4.34 -40.07
C THR A 243 0.10 5.03 -40.21
N ASP A 244 0.66 4.96 -41.41
CA ASP A 244 1.80 5.76 -41.87
C ASP A 244 1.51 7.25 -41.62
N SER A 245 1.70 7.72 -40.39
CA SER A 245 1.75 9.14 -40.09
C SER A 245 3.20 9.57 -40.31
N ASN A 246 3.48 10.06 -41.52
CA ASN A 246 4.69 10.77 -41.93
C ASN A 246 4.89 12.12 -41.18
N THR A 247 4.46 12.21 -39.92
CA THR A 247 4.74 13.34 -39.05
C THR A 247 5.94 12.99 -38.18
N PRO A 248 7.10 13.66 -38.33
CA PRO A 248 8.22 13.49 -37.44
C PRO A 248 7.85 14.13 -36.11
N HIS A 249 7.14 13.40 -35.26
CA HIS A 249 7.22 13.71 -33.84
C HIS A 249 8.66 13.44 -33.44
N GLU A 250 9.35 14.45 -32.90
CA GLU A 250 10.59 14.26 -32.14
C GLU A 250 10.25 13.30 -30.98
N THR A 251 10.30 12.02 -31.28
CA THR A 251 9.89 10.98 -30.35
C THR A 251 11.08 10.80 -29.43
N ILE A 252 10.98 11.32 -28.21
CA ILE A 252 12.02 11.21 -27.20
C ILE A 252 12.28 9.73 -26.98
N ARG A 253 13.47 9.25 -27.37
CA ARG A 253 13.86 7.84 -27.24
C ARG A 253 13.79 7.38 -25.77
N PRO A 254 13.51 6.09 -25.52
CA PRO A 254 13.56 5.57 -24.17
C PRO A 254 15.01 5.58 -23.66
N THR A 255 15.18 5.70 -22.35
CA THR A 255 16.50 5.61 -21.72
C THR A 255 16.81 4.14 -21.43
N ILE A 256 17.96 3.63 -21.90
CA ILE A 256 18.41 2.26 -21.61
C ILE A 256 19.71 2.28 -20.80
N ASN A 257 19.67 1.74 -19.59
CA ASN A 257 20.82 1.56 -18.73
C ASN A 257 21.17 0.08 -18.60
N TYR A 258 22.47 -0.22 -18.48
CA TYR A 258 22.94 -1.58 -18.22
C TYR A 258 23.83 -1.63 -16.99
N LYS A 259 23.53 -2.54 -16.07
CA LYS A 259 24.25 -2.73 -14.81
C LYS A 259 24.73 -4.19 -14.71
N SER A 260 26.02 -4.38 -14.47
CA SER A 260 26.60 -5.73 -14.34
C SER A 260 27.73 -5.76 -13.33
N LYS A 261 27.73 -6.72 -12.40
CA LYS A 261 28.90 -6.97 -11.54
C LYS A 261 29.89 -7.89 -12.25
N LYS A 262 31.09 -7.38 -12.55
CA LYS A 262 32.20 -8.17 -13.09
C LYS A 262 33.40 -8.07 -12.14
N ASN A 263 33.85 -9.21 -11.62
CA ASN A 263 34.97 -9.30 -10.66
C ASN A 263 34.78 -8.41 -9.41
N GLY A 264 33.57 -8.38 -8.84
CA GLY A 264 33.24 -7.58 -7.66
C GLY A 264 33.07 -6.07 -7.90
N ARG A 265 33.40 -5.57 -9.11
CA ARG A 265 33.18 -4.18 -9.49
C ARG A 265 31.88 -4.04 -10.27
N LEU A 266 31.05 -3.08 -9.86
CA LEU A 266 29.84 -2.70 -10.58
C LEU A 266 30.24 -1.92 -11.83
N LEU A 267 29.81 -2.40 -12.99
CA LEU A 267 29.86 -1.69 -14.26
C LEU A 267 28.46 -1.16 -14.53
N GLU A 268 28.31 0.17 -14.55
CA GLU A 268 27.07 0.82 -14.93
C GLU A 268 27.33 1.63 -16.20
N SER A 269 26.49 1.43 -17.21
CA SER A 269 26.43 2.27 -18.40
C SER A 269 25.12 3.03 -18.37
N THR A 270 25.20 4.35 -18.48
CA THR A 270 24.06 5.26 -18.48
C THR A 270 23.71 5.65 -19.90
N ASP A 271 22.42 5.54 -20.21
CA ASP A 271 21.77 5.88 -21.49
C ASP A 271 22.52 5.42 -22.75
N LEU A 272 22.48 4.12 -22.99
CA LEU A 272 23.12 3.47 -24.13
C LEU A 272 22.58 3.94 -25.49
N LEU A 273 21.34 4.45 -25.55
CA LEU A 273 20.76 4.93 -26.81
C LEU A 273 21.23 6.33 -27.21
N GLN A 274 21.85 7.09 -26.30
CA GLN A 274 22.53 8.34 -26.64
C GLN A 274 23.85 8.12 -27.40
N ILE A 275 24.41 6.90 -27.34
CA ILE A 275 25.61 6.55 -28.11
C ILE A 275 25.19 6.39 -29.58
N GLU A 276 25.72 7.23 -30.46
CA GLU A 276 25.28 7.34 -31.85
C GLU A 276 25.34 6.01 -32.62
N GLU A 277 26.41 5.23 -32.45
CA GLU A 277 26.56 3.93 -33.11
C GLU A 277 25.53 2.90 -32.62
N ILE A 278 25.20 2.94 -31.32
CA ILE A 278 24.18 2.06 -30.73
C ILE A 278 22.80 2.49 -31.21
N GLY A 279 22.50 3.78 -31.14
CA GLY A 279 21.22 4.34 -31.54
C GLY A 279 20.89 4.16 -33.03
N ARG A 280 21.90 4.02 -33.90
CA ARG A 280 21.70 3.68 -35.32
C ARG A 280 21.50 2.17 -35.57
N ALA A 281 22.04 1.32 -34.70
CA ALA A 281 21.96 -0.14 -34.84
C ALA A 281 20.81 -0.77 -34.04
N SER A 282 20.13 0.01 -33.20
CA SER A 282 19.02 -0.44 -32.36
C SER A 282 17.71 -0.51 -33.14
N ASP A 283 16.89 -1.50 -32.83
CA ASP A 283 15.52 -1.62 -33.35
C ASP A 283 14.56 -0.87 -32.42
N ASP A 284 14.45 0.45 -32.63
CA ASP A 284 13.62 1.33 -31.80
C ASP A 284 12.15 0.86 -31.78
N SER A 285 11.64 0.31 -32.90
CA SER A 285 10.25 -0.16 -32.99
C SER A 285 9.97 -1.30 -32.03
N LYS A 286 10.83 -2.32 -31.96
CA LYS A 286 10.65 -3.42 -30.99
C LYS A 286 10.84 -2.97 -29.54
N ILE A 287 11.75 -2.02 -29.28
CA ILE A 287 11.98 -1.45 -27.95
C ILE A 287 10.73 -0.70 -27.47
N TRP A 288 10.11 0.11 -28.33
CA TRP A 288 8.86 0.80 -28.03
C TRP A 288 7.69 -0.15 -27.81
N PHE A 289 7.57 -1.17 -28.67
CA PHE A 289 6.51 -2.18 -28.54
C PHE A 289 6.58 -2.92 -27.20
N LEU A 290 7.79 -3.19 -26.67
CA LEU A 290 7.96 -3.75 -25.31
C LEU A 290 7.33 -2.87 -24.24
N GLY A 291 7.60 -1.56 -24.28
CA GLY A 291 6.98 -0.62 -23.35
C GLY A 291 5.46 -0.65 -23.43
N SER A 292 4.91 -0.66 -24.66
CA SER A 292 3.46 -0.66 -24.87
C SER A 292 2.81 -1.96 -24.40
N ALA A 293 3.42 -3.11 -24.69
CA ALA A 293 2.90 -4.42 -24.29
C ALA A 293 2.91 -4.60 -22.77
N ILE A 294 3.95 -4.14 -22.08
CA ILE A 294 3.99 -4.16 -20.61
C ILE A 294 2.97 -3.18 -20.04
N LEU A 295 2.88 -1.96 -20.57
CA LEU A 295 1.92 -0.94 -20.12
C LEU A 295 0.48 -1.46 -20.21
N GLU A 296 0.10 -2.11 -21.31
CA GLU A 296 -1.24 -2.68 -21.46
C GLU A 296 -1.57 -3.70 -20.35
N LYS A 297 -0.62 -4.57 -20.01
CA LYS A 297 -0.79 -5.55 -18.93
C LYS A 297 -0.84 -4.92 -17.54
N LEU A 298 -0.14 -3.81 -17.33
CA LEU A 298 -0.22 -3.05 -16.08
C LEU A 298 -1.53 -2.28 -15.95
N ARG A 299 -2.08 -1.75 -17.05
CA ARG A 299 -3.37 -1.03 -17.05
C ARG A 299 -4.53 -1.88 -16.56
N ILE A 300 -4.47 -3.21 -16.72
CA ILE A 300 -5.46 -4.12 -16.13
C ILE A 300 -5.49 -3.95 -14.61
N LEU A 301 -4.34 -3.76 -13.97
CA LEU A 301 -4.23 -3.58 -12.51
C LEU A 301 -4.88 -2.28 -12.04
N GLN A 302 -4.96 -1.26 -12.90
CA GLN A 302 -5.61 0.02 -12.58
C GLN A 302 -7.12 -0.10 -12.38
N ASN A 303 -7.74 -1.24 -12.70
CA ASN A 303 -9.14 -1.46 -12.45
C ASN A 303 -9.46 -1.44 -10.94
N ALA A 304 -10.29 -0.49 -10.53
CA ALA A 304 -10.71 -0.32 -9.14
C ALA A 304 -11.38 -1.56 -8.55
N ASP A 305 -12.08 -2.36 -9.36
CA ASP A 305 -12.74 -3.57 -8.89
C ASP A 305 -11.73 -4.66 -8.47
N ILE A 306 -10.55 -4.69 -9.10
CA ILE A 306 -9.46 -5.59 -8.70
C ILE A 306 -8.91 -5.16 -7.34
N ILE A 307 -8.65 -3.86 -7.15
CA ILE A 307 -8.15 -3.35 -5.87
C ILE A 307 -9.17 -3.60 -4.76
N ALA A 308 -10.46 -3.40 -5.03
CA ALA A 308 -11.53 -3.61 -4.05
C ALA A 308 -11.73 -5.07 -3.66
N SER A 309 -11.46 -6.02 -4.57
CA SER A 309 -11.65 -7.45 -4.33
C SER A 309 -10.47 -8.11 -3.64
N ILE A 310 -9.24 -7.80 -4.07
CA ILE A 310 -8.02 -8.53 -3.66
C ILE A 310 -6.92 -7.63 -3.08
N GLY A 311 -7.14 -6.31 -3.04
CA GLY A 311 -6.19 -5.37 -2.45
C GLY A 311 -6.24 -5.40 -0.92
N LYS A 312 -5.06 -5.44 -0.30
CA LYS A 312 -4.87 -5.28 1.14
C LYS A 312 -4.11 -4.01 1.45
N LEU A 313 -4.66 -3.19 2.34
CA LEU A 313 -4.04 -1.94 2.71
C LEU A 313 -2.86 -2.23 3.61
N GLN A 314 -1.66 -1.86 3.16
CA GLN A 314 -0.42 -2.12 3.90
C GLN A 314 0.06 -0.86 4.63
N LEU A 315 -0.17 0.31 4.03
CA LEU A 315 0.26 1.59 4.56
C LEU A 315 -0.87 2.61 4.45
N LEU A 316 -1.04 3.42 5.49
CA LEU A 316 -1.88 4.60 5.46
C LEU A 316 -1.26 5.65 6.38
N LYS A 317 -0.95 6.80 5.80
CA LYS A 317 -0.27 7.91 6.44
C LYS A 317 -1.03 9.19 6.19
N VAL A 318 -1.05 10.04 7.20
CA VAL A 318 -1.45 11.42 7.08
C VAL A 318 -0.28 12.28 7.50
N ASN A 319 0.15 13.18 6.62
CA ASN A 319 1.42 13.88 6.72
C ASN A 319 2.57 12.86 6.76
N GLU A 320 3.25 12.76 7.89
CA GLU A 320 4.33 11.79 8.14
C GLU A 320 3.93 10.76 9.19
N ASN A 321 2.68 10.79 9.67
CA ASN A 321 2.21 9.97 10.78
C ASN A 321 1.45 8.74 10.28
N ASP A 322 1.87 7.57 10.74
CA ASP A 322 1.25 6.28 10.43
C ASP A 322 -0.09 6.10 11.16
N ILE A 323 -1.15 5.83 10.39
CA ILE A 323 -2.46 5.43 10.94
C ILE A 323 -2.43 3.97 11.37
N PHE A 324 -1.68 3.13 10.66
CA PHE A 324 -1.48 1.74 11.04
C PHE A 324 -0.15 1.56 11.75
N LEU A 325 -0.21 1.07 12.97
CA LEU A 325 0.96 0.74 13.76
C LEU A 325 1.35 -0.71 13.47
N ASP A 326 2.61 -0.90 13.11
CA ASP A 326 3.14 -2.19 12.67
C ASP A 326 3.19 -3.19 13.84
N GLY A 327 2.82 -4.45 13.57
CA GLY A 327 2.66 -5.52 14.56
C GLY A 327 2.00 -6.79 13.98
N ALA A 328 1.94 -7.87 14.77
CA ALA A 328 1.29 -9.13 14.35
C ALA A 328 -0.22 -8.98 14.05
N GLU A 329 -0.85 -7.96 14.65
CA GLU A 329 -2.18 -7.48 14.31
C GLU A 329 -2.09 -5.98 14.00
N MET A 330 -2.74 -5.58 12.91
CA MET A 330 -2.76 -4.20 12.44
C MET A 330 -3.54 -3.33 13.43
N LYS A 331 -2.83 -2.48 14.19
CA LYS A 331 -3.43 -1.57 15.15
C LYS A 331 -3.65 -0.20 14.52
N VAL A 332 -4.76 0.42 14.84
CA VAL A 332 -5.13 1.75 14.32
C VAL A 332 -4.82 2.82 15.35
N ASN A 333 -4.05 3.84 14.97
CA ASN A 333 -3.89 5.05 15.75
C ASN A 333 -5.13 5.94 15.56
N PHE A 334 -6.13 5.75 16.43
CA PHE A 334 -7.41 6.47 16.35
C PHE A 334 -7.27 8.00 16.31
N PRO A 335 -6.42 8.66 17.13
CA PRO A 335 -6.15 10.09 16.99
C PRO A 335 -5.79 10.53 15.56
N ILE A 336 -4.84 9.84 14.91
CA ILE A 336 -4.43 10.17 13.52
C ILE A 336 -5.54 9.81 12.53
N LEU A 337 -6.29 8.73 12.77
CA LEU A 337 -7.47 8.41 11.97
C LEU A 337 -8.50 9.56 12.00
N PHE A 338 -8.72 10.18 13.15
CA PHE A 338 -9.60 11.35 13.23
C PHE A 338 -9.01 12.59 12.55
N GLU A 339 -7.69 12.73 12.48
CA GLU A 339 -7.05 13.75 11.62
C GLU A 339 -7.34 13.49 10.14
N LEU A 340 -7.29 12.23 9.68
CA LEU A 340 -7.73 11.86 8.34
C LEU A 340 -9.20 12.20 8.11
N LEU A 341 -10.09 11.81 9.02
CA LEU A 341 -11.52 12.11 8.89
C LEU A 341 -11.79 13.62 8.85
N THR A 342 -11.05 14.41 9.63
CA THR A 342 -11.11 15.88 9.61
C THR A 342 -10.62 16.43 8.27
N LEU A 343 -9.52 15.89 7.75
CA LEU A 343 -9.01 16.23 6.42
C LEU A 343 -10.08 15.99 5.35
N MET A 344 -10.68 14.80 5.35
CA MET A 344 -11.76 14.43 4.43
C MET A 344 -12.97 15.33 4.58
N ALA A 345 -13.37 15.63 5.81
CA ALA A 345 -14.45 16.54 6.08
C ALA A 345 -14.23 17.92 5.46
N SER A 346 -13.01 18.45 5.51
CA SER A 346 -12.70 19.74 4.90
C SER A 346 -12.82 19.73 3.37
N SER A 347 -12.65 18.56 2.73
CA SER A 347 -12.89 18.37 1.29
C SER A 347 -14.38 18.39 0.94
N PHE A 348 -15.24 17.87 1.82
CA PHE A 348 -16.70 17.86 1.63
C PHE A 348 -17.41 19.13 2.09
N ALA A 349 -16.81 19.91 2.99
CA ALA A 349 -17.40 21.11 3.58
C ALA A 349 -17.95 22.11 2.53
N PRO A 350 -17.28 22.41 1.40
CA PRO A 350 -17.83 23.30 0.37
C PRO A 350 -19.12 22.77 -0.27
N ILE A 351 -19.20 21.44 -0.47
CA ILE A 351 -20.36 20.78 -1.06
C ILE A 351 -21.53 20.84 -0.08
N ILE A 352 -21.30 20.49 1.19
CA ILE A 352 -22.31 20.54 2.24
C ILE A 352 -22.83 21.97 2.42
N LYS A 353 -21.94 22.97 2.43
CA LYS A 353 -22.34 24.37 2.51
C LYS A 353 -23.25 24.76 1.34
N SER A 354 -22.89 24.39 0.11
CA SER A 354 -23.72 24.69 -1.06
C SER A 354 -25.08 23.99 -1.02
N LEU A 355 -25.13 22.74 -0.51
CA LEU A 355 -26.38 22.02 -0.31
C LEU A 355 -27.25 22.70 0.75
N LYS A 356 -26.68 23.14 1.88
CA LYS A 356 -27.42 23.88 2.93
C LYS A 356 -28.04 25.17 2.38
N GLU A 357 -27.30 25.93 1.58
CA GLU A 357 -27.79 27.19 0.98
C GLU A 357 -28.94 26.96 -0.02
N LYS A 358 -28.99 25.80 -0.67
CA LYS A 358 -30.00 25.45 -1.69
C LYS A 358 -31.17 24.62 -1.15
N THR A 359 -31.03 24.05 0.05
CA THR A 359 -32.05 23.18 0.64
C THR A 359 -33.12 24.04 1.33
N PRO A 360 -34.42 23.85 1.03
CA PRO A 360 -35.49 24.66 1.60
C PRO A 360 -35.81 24.34 3.07
N VAL A 361 -35.40 23.15 3.55
CA VAL A 361 -35.69 22.66 4.90
C VAL A 361 -34.47 22.83 5.80
N SER A 362 -34.61 23.63 6.86
CA SER A 362 -33.60 23.73 7.91
C SER A 362 -33.50 22.40 8.65
N GLY A 363 -32.33 21.77 8.64
CA GLY A 363 -32.10 20.46 9.27
C GLY A 363 -31.96 19.29 8.30
N GLU A 364 -32.06 19.52 6.99
CA GLU A 364 -31.87 18.49 5.96
C GLU A 364 -30.86 18.96 4.90
N LEU A 365 -30.22 18.00 4.22
CA LEU A 365 -29.49 18.19 2.97
C LEU A 365 -30.26 17.46 1.88
N ILE A 366 -30.72 18.21 0.88
CA ILE A 366 -31.47 17.64 -0.26
C ILE A 366 -30.64 17.78 -1.53
N LEU A 367 -30.31 16.64 -2.14
CA LEU A 367 -29.73 16.57 -3.48
C LEU A 367 -30.82 16.19 -4.47
N ARG A 368 -31.00 17.01 -5.51
CA ARG A 368 -31.96 16.77 -6.59
C ARG A 368 -31.22 16.42 -7.86
N GLU A 369 -31.55 15.27 -8.42
CA GLU A 369 -31.05 14.78 -9.70
C GLU A 369 -32.18 14.88 -10.73
N GLU A 370 -31.94 15.62 -11.82
CA GLU A 370 -32.87 15.70 -12.94
C GLU A 370 -32.49 14.62 -13.96
N LEU A 371 -33.39 13.66 -14.13
CA LEU A 371 -33.25 12.54 -15.05
C LEU A 371 -33.84 12.90 -16.41
N GLU A 372 -33.57 12.06 -17.42
CA GLU A 372 -34.17 12.20 -18.73
C GLU A 372 -35.71 12.27 -18.65
N LYS A 373 -36.31 13.04 -19.57
CA LYS A 373 -37.77 13.23 -19.69
C LYS A 373 -38.42 13.95 -18.50
N GLY A 374 -37.66 14.75 -17.75
CA GLY A 374 -38.19 15.62 -16.68
C GLY A 374 -38.58 14.87 -15.40
N GLN A 375 -38.15 13.61 -15.26
CA GLN A 375 -38.23 12.89 -13.99
C GLN A 375 -37.21 13.46 -13.01
N ARG A 376 -37.58 13.52 -11.73
CA ARG A 376 -36.71 14.05 -10.67
C ARG A 376 -36.54 12.99 -9.59
N LYS A 377 -35.29 12.79 -9.18
CA LYS A 377 -34.94 11.95 -8.05
C LYS A 377 -34.37 12.83 -6.94
N GLU A 378 -34.90 12.68 -5.74
CA GLU A 378 -34.45 13.43 -4.57
C GLU A 378 -33.78 12.49 -3.58
N TYR A 379 -32.63 12.91 -3.06
CA TYR A 379 -31.91 12.24 -1.99
C TYR A 379 -31.86 13.18 -0.80
N THR A 380 -32.40 12.75 0.33
CA THR A 380 -32.50 13.56 1.54
C THR A 380 -31.71 12.93 2.67
N VAL A 381 -30.92 13.74 3.37
CA VAL A 381 -30.16 13.33 4.56
C VAL A 381 -30.47 14.32 5.69
N ARG A 382 -30.88 13.82 6.86
CA ARG A 382 -31.12 14.64 8.04
C ARG A 382 -29.80 14.97 8.74
N LEU A 383 -29.64 16.22 9.17
CA LEU A 383 -28.44 16.66 9.86
C LEU A 383 -28.24 15.96 11.21
N ASP A 384 -29.34 15.68 11.92
CA ASP A 384 -29.27 14.98 13.20
C ASP A 384 -28.82 13.52 13.07
N ASP A 385 -29.19 12.85 11.99
CA ASP A 385 -28.70 11.51 11.69
C ASP A 385 -27.18 11.54 11.49
N LEU A 386 -26.65 12.52 10.73
CA LEU A 386 -25.21 12.70 10.55
C LEU A 386 -24.48 13.01 11.85
N ARG A 387 -25.05 13.89 12.69
CA ARG A 387 -24.48 14.23 14.01
C ARG A 387 -24.47 13.03 14.95
N SER A 388 -25.47 12.16 14.88
CA SER A 388 -25.56 10.98 15.74
C SER A 388 -24.46 9.94 15.46
N GLN A 389 -23.92 9.91 14.23
CA GLN A 389 -22.83 9.00 13.83
C GLN A 389 -21.47 9.38 14.43
N LEU A 390 -21.30 10.65 14.83
CA LEU A 390 -20.06 11.16 15.44
C LEU A 390 -20.38 11.67 16.85
N PRO A 391 -20.03 10.93 17.91
CA PRO A 391 -20.38 11.34 19.27
C PRO A 391 -19.72 12.70 19.59
N GLY A 392 -20.54 13.74 19.69
CA GLY A 392 -20.09 15.11 19.98
C GLY A 392 -19.46 15.30 21.36
N SER A 393 -19.53 14.28 22.23
CA SER A 393 -18.87 14.23 23.54
C SER A 393 -17.36 13.96 23.44
N HIS A 394 -16.88 13.40 22.33
CA HIS A 394 -15.46 13.19 22.09
C HIS A 394 -14.89 14.32 21.23
N TYR A 395 -13.80 14.94 21.70
CA TYR A 395 -13.10 16.04 21.02
C TYR A 395 -12.82 15.75 19.53
N CYS A 396 -12.43 14.51 19.22
CA CYS A 396 -12.11 14.09 17.86
C CYS A 396 -13.34 14.05 16.92
N GLY A 397 -14.49 13.55 17.40
CA GLY A 397 -15.74 13.52 16.62
C GLY A 397 -16.29 14.92 16.39
N ARG A 398 -16.18 15.79 17.41
CA ARG A 398 -16.58 17.19 17.31
C ARG A 398 -15.77 17.97 16.27
N SER A 399 -14.46 17.76 16.18
CA SER A 399 -13.60 18.39 15.17
C SER A 399 -14.07 18.10 13.74
N VAL A 400 -14.50 16.88 13.46
CA VAL A 400 -15.03 16.47 12.15
C VAL A 400 -16.35 17.20 11.86
N LEU A 401 -17.29 17.21 12.82
CA LEU A 401 -18.58 17.90 12.69
C LEU A 401 -18.40 19.42 12.49
N ASP A 402 -17.56 20.07 13.29
CA ASP A 402 -17.26 21.50 13.18
C ASP A 402 -16.68 21.84 11.79
N THR A 403 -15.83 20.96 11.25
CA THR A 403 -15.25 21.12 9.90
C THR A 403 -16.30 21.00 8.79
N LEU A 404 -17.27 20.09 8.94
CA LEU A 404 -18.42 19.96 8.05
C LEU A 404 -19.46 21.08 8.26
N GLN A 405 -19.27 21.93 9.27
CA GLN A 405 -20.22 22.95 9.73
C GLN A 405 -21.57 22.34 10.14
N LEU A 406 -21.55 21.13 10.71
CA LEU A 406 -22.73 20.36 11.09
C LEU A 406 -23.15 20.57 12.53
#